data_AF-A0A849GZT7-F1
#
_entry.id   AF-A0A849GZT7-F1
#
_cell.length_a   1.000
_cell.length_b   1.000
_cell.length_c   1.000
_cell.angle_alpha   90.00
_cell.angle_beta   90.00
_cell.angle_gamma   90.00
#
_symmetry.space_group_name_H-M   'P 1'
#
loop_
_entity.id
_entity.type
_entity.pdbx_description
1 polymer ?
#
loop_
_entity_poly.entity_id
_entity_poly.type
_entity_poly.pdbx_seq_one_letter_code
_entity_poly.pdbx_strand_id
1 'polypeptide(L)'
;MLLAGGVSLFYMDGDSLGIFLAAVVTIVFGVAAFKLTKFKGEIRSREGFAMVTFAWTGAALFGALPYLFTGTVQEVVPAFFESMSGFTTTGATIFTEIEGLPHGVLFWRSFTHWLGGMGIIVLAIAILPYLGVGGMQLFKAEVPGPTPERLRPRITQTAKLLWYVYLGMTVLQTVLLMFGGMDLFDASTHT
;
A
#
# COMPACT_ATOMS: atom_id res chain seq x y z
N MET A 1 -3.06 5.18 8.18
CA MET A 1 -4.08 5.69 9.12
C MET A 1 -3.48 6.67 10.10
N LEU A 2 -2.48 6.31 10.92
CA LEU A 2 -1.88 7.26 11.88
C LEU A 2 -1.37 8.56 11.23
N LEU A 3 -0.69 8.48 10.08
CA LEU A 3 -0.26 9.67 9.32
C LEU A 3 -1.44 10.52 8.87
N ALA A 4 -2.47 9.90 8.28
CA ALA A 4 -3.70 10.58 7.87
C ALA A 4 -4.44 11.25 9.04
N GLY A 5 -4.48 10.59 10.21
CA GLY A 5 -5.05 11.17 11.43
C GLY A 5 -4.24 12.34 11.95
N GLY A 6 -2.91 12.29 11.82
CA GLY A 6 -2.02 13.42 12.13
C GLY A 6 -2.23 14.62 11.20
N VAL A 7 -2.40 14.36 9.90
CA VAL A 7 -2.76 15.40 8.91
C VAL A 7 -4.10 16.04 9.26
N SER A 8 -5.13 15.23 9.53
CA SER A 8 -6.44 15.73 9.96
C SER A 8 -6.35 16.60 11.23
N LEU A 9 -5.55 16.21 12.22
CA LEU A 9 -5.33 17.02 13.43
C LEU A 9 -4.66 18.36 13.11
N PHE A 10 -3.68 18.35 12.20
CA PHE A 10 -2.96 19.55 11.81
C PHE A 10 -3.88 20.55 11.08
N TYR A 11 -4.75 20.07 10.20
CA TYR A 11 -5.71 20.90 9.45
C TYR A 11 -7.02 21.19 10.22
N MET A 12 -7.24 20.53 11.36
CA MET A 12 -8.41 20.69 12.22
C MET A 12 -9.76 20.37 11.55
N ASP A 13 -9.79 19.41 10.62
CA ASP A 13 -11.00 19.07 9.84
C ASP A 13 -12.07 18.29 10.63
N GLY A 14 -11.77 17.87 11.87
CA GLY A 14 -12.73 17.19 12.76
C GLY A 14 -12.92 15.68 12.52
N ASP A 15 -12.29 15.12 11.47
CA ASP A 15 -12.36 13.69 11.10
C ASP A 15 -11.28 12.81 11.77
N SER A 16 -10.32 13.43 12.48
CA SER A 16 -9.16 12.76 13.09
C SER A 16 -9.56 11.60 14.00
N LEU A 17 -10.61 11.77 14.81
CA LEU A 17 -11.08 10.74 15.74
C LEU A 17 -11.50 9.46 15.01
N GLY A 18 -12.22 9.59 13.89
CA GLY A 18 -12.63 8.45 13.07
C GLY A 18 -11.43 7.71 12.50
N ILE A 19 -10.44 8.45 11.99
CA ILE A 19 -9.21 7.87 11.42
C ILE A 19 -8.36 7.17 12.49
N PHE A 20 -8.22 7.74 13.69
CA PHE A 20 -7.48 7.11 14.78
C PHE A 20 -8.20 5.87 15.32
N LEU A 21 -9.53 5.90 15.44
CA LEU A 21 -10.29 4.70 15.80
C LEU A 21 -10.09 3.57 14.77
N ALA A 22 -10.08 3.90 13.47
CA ALA A 22 -9.79 2.94 12.42
C ALA A 22 -8.39 2.34 12.57
N ALA A 23 -7.40 3.16 12.93
CA ALA A 23 -6.03 2.71 13.22
C ALA A 23 -5.99 1.75 14.41
N VAL A 24 -6.67 2.08 15.51
CA VAL A 24 -6.72 1.26 16.72
C VAL A 24 -7.38 -0.08 16.43
N VAL A 25 -8.54 -0.09 15.77
CA VAL A 25 -9.25 -1.34 15.40
C VAL A 25 -8.36 -2.23 14.52
N THR A 26 -7.69 -1.65 13.53
CA THR A 26 -6.80 -2.39 12.62
C THR A 26 -5.60 -2.98 13.36
N ILE A 27 -4.96 -2.21 14.26
CA ILE A 27 -3.82 -2.67 15.07
C ILE A 27 -4.25 -3.78 16.04
N VAL A 28 -5.37 -3.59 16.75
CA VAL A 28 -5.88 -4.59 17.70
C VAL A 28 -6.21 -5.89 16.97
N PHE A 29 -6.91 -5.82 15.84
CA PHE A 29 -7.20 -7.00 15.02
C PHE A 29 -5.93 -7.68 14.53
N GLY A 30 -4.99 -6.91 13.97
CA GLY A 30 -3.72 -7.45 13.46
C GLY A 30 -2.88 -8.14 14.54
N VAL A 31 -2.77 -7.53 15.72
CA VAL A 31 -2.04 -8.09 16.88
C VAL A 31 -2.76 -9.33 17.42
N ALA A 32 -4.09 -9.31 17.51
CA ALA A 32 -4.87 -10.47 17.94
C ALA A 32 -4.69 -11.64 16.96
N ALA A 33 -4.85 -11.40 15.65
CA ALA A 33 -4.64 -12.40 14.62
C ALA A 33 -3.21 -12.98 14.69
N PHE A 34 -2.20 -12.13 14.83
CA PHE A 34 -0.80 -12.56 14.95
C PHE A 34 -0.54 -13.43 16.19
N LYS A 35 -1.14 -13.08 17.35
CA LYS A 35 -0.96 -13.85 18.60
C LYS A 35 -1.75 -15.16 18.62
N LEU A 36 -2.93 -15.18 18.02
CA LEU A 36 -3.82 -16.34 18.01
C LEU A 36 -3.43 -17.37 16.95
N THR A 37 -2.79 -16.93 15.86
CA THR A 37 -2.33 -17.83 14.80
C THR A 37 -0.89 -18.27 15.05
N LYS A 38 -0.63 -19.58 14.97
CA LYS A 38 0.73 -20.14 14.96
C LYS A 38 0.88 -21.00 13.72
N PHE A 39 1.82 -20.65 12.86
CA PHE A 39 2.14 -21.46 11.69
C PHE A 39 3.47 -22.17 11.90
N LYS A 40 3.46 -23.50 11.79
CA LYS A 40 4.65 -24.34 11.79
C LYS A 40 4.62 -25.18 10.52
N GLY A 41 5.33 -24.74 9.50
CA GLY A 41 5.38 -25.41 8.20
C GLY A 41 6.16 -24.60 7.18
N GLU A 42 6.44 -25.22 6.04
CA GLU A 42 6.99 -24.53 4.88
C GLU A 42 5.86 -23.92 4.05
N ILE A 43 6.06 -22.68 3.60
CA ILE A 43 5.14 -22.00 2.69
C ILE A 43 5.31 -22.64 1.30
N ARG A 44 4.26 -23.32 0.80
CA ARG A 44 4.23 -23.82 -0.57
C ARG A 44 3.54 -22.79 -1.47
N SER A 45 3.57 -23.02 -2.78
CA SER A 45 3.04 -22.08 -3.77
C SER A 45 1.56 -21.74 -3.55
N ARG A 46 0.73 -22.71 -3.15
CA ARG A 46 -0.70 -22.51 -2.88
C ARG A 46 -0.92 -21.55 -1.71
N GLU A 47 -0.16 -21.71 -0.62
CA GLU A 47 -0.18 -20.79 0.51
C GLU A 47 0.34 -19.41 0.10
N GLY A 48 1.34 -19.34 -0.79
CA GLY A 48 1.82 -18.11 -1.42
C GLY A 48 0.71 -17.32 -2.12
N PHE A 49 -0.04 -17.96 -3.02
CA PHE A 49 -1.17 -17.32 -3.71
C PHE A 49 -2.25 -16.85 -2.73
N ALA A 50 -2.61 -17.70 -1.77
CA ALA A 50 -3.60 -17.35 -0.76
C ALA A 50 -3.16 -16.13 0.07
N MET A 51 -1.91 -16.08 0.51
CA MET A 51 -1.38 -14.93 1.27
C MET A 51 -1.48 -13.63 0.48
N VAL A 52 -1.14 -13.63 -0.81
CA VAL A 52 -1.24 -12.42 -1.64
C VAL A 52 -2.70 -11.98 -1.77
N THR A 53 -3.62 -12.89 -2.11
CA THR A 53 -5.05 -12.58 -2.24
C THR A 53 -5.63 -12.03 -0.94
N PHE A 54 -5.35 -12.68 0.20
CA PHE A 54 -5.86 -12.23 1.50
C PHE A 54 -5.17 -10.95 1.98
N ALA A 55 -3.90 -10.70 1.64
CA ALA A 55 -3.22 -9.47 1.99
C ALA A 55 -3.86 -8.24 1.31
N TRP A 56 -4.12 -8.31 0.00
CA TRP A 56 -4.78 -7.22 -0.73
C TRP A 56 -6.23 -7.03 -0.30
N THR A 57 -6.97 -8.14 -0.16
CA THR A 57 -8.37 -8.09 0.29
C THR A 57 -8.48 -7.53 1.71
N GLY A 58 -7.59 -7.97 2.61
CA GLY A 58 -7.50 -7.49 3.98
C GLY A 58 -7.10 -6.02 4.05
N ALA A 59 -6.10 -5.60 3.27
CA ALA A 59 -5.68 -4.21 3.18
C ALA A 59 -6.85 -3.31 2.75
N ALA A 60 -7.60 -3.69 1.72
CA ALA A 60 -8.79 -2.96 1.28
C ALA A 60 -9.92 -2.96 2.33
N LEU A 61 -10.14 -4.09 3.01
CA LEU A 61 -11.15 -4.19 4.06
C LEU A 61 -10.85 -3.26 5.24
N PHE A 62 -9.62 -3.28 5.76
CA PHE A 62 -9.23 -2.38 6.85
C PHE A 62 -9.07 -0.94 6.37
N GLY A 63 -8.60 -0.73 5.14
CA GLY A 63 -8.45 0.61 4.57
C GLY A 63 -9.76 1.31 4.23
N ALA A 64 -10.87 0.59 4.21
CA ALA A 64 -12.22 1.17 4.16
C ALA A 64 -12.65 1.79 5.50
N LEU A 65 -12.06 1.39 6.63
CA LEU A 65 -12.48 1.84 7.96
C LEU A 65 -12.37 3.36 8.16
N PRO A 66 -11.32 4.06 7.71
CA PRO A 66 -11.27 5.51 7.78
C PRO A 66 -12.50 6.16 7.15
N TYR A 67 -12.90 5.77 5.93
CA TYR A 67 -14.08 6.35 5.26
C TYR A 67 -15.39 6.12 6.04
N LEU A 68 -15.54 4.95 6.65
CA LEU A 68 -16.72 4.58 7.42
C LEU A 68 -16.77 5.33 8.77
N PHE A 69 -15.63 5.40 9.47
CA PHE A 69 -15.57 5.97 10.82
C PHE A 69 -15.52 7.50 10.82
N THR A 70 -15.07 8.13 9.74
CA THR A 70 -15.21 9.59 9.54
C THR A 70 -16.62 9.96 9.08
N GLY A 71 -17.45 9.00 8.68
CA GLY A 71 -18.78 9.23 8.11
C GLY A 71 -18.76 9.77 6.69
N THR A 72 -17.59 9.84 6.05
CA THR A 72 -17.43 10.30 4.67
C THR A 72 -18.11 9.36 3.67
N VAL A 73 -18.22 8.07 4.02
CA VAL A 73 -19.00 7.07 3.28
C VAL A 73 -19.84 6.30 4.28
N GLN A 74 -21.15 6.22 4.04
CA GLN A 74 -22.08 5.55 4.98
C GLN A 74 -22.21 4.05 4.73
N GLU A 75 -22.02 3.62 3.48
CA GLU A 75 -22.21 2.24 3.06
C GLU A 75 -20.88 1.47 2.97
N VAL A 76 -20.89 0.21 3.40
CA VAL A 76 -19.69 -0.65 3.44
C VAL A 76 -19.16 -0.96 2.05
N VAL A 77 -20.05 -1.25 1.08
CA VAL A 77 -19.64 -1.67 -0.26
C VAL A 77 -18.94 -0.53 -1.02
N PRO A 78 -19.48 0.71 -1.06
CA PRO A 78 -18.77 1.85 -1.63
C PRO A 78 -17.44 2.16 -0.92
N ALA A 79 -17.39 2.10 0.41
CA ALA A 79 -16.14 2.34 1.15
C ALA A 79 -15.06 1.29 0.83
N PHE A 80 -15.47 0.02 0.71
CA PHE A 80 -14.59 -1.06 0.26
C PHE A 80 -14.11 -0.85 -1.18
N PHE A 81 -15.01 -0.44 -2.08
CA PHE A 81 -14.65 -0.14 -3.47
C PHE A 81 -13.59 0.96 -3.55
N GLU A 82 -13.81 2.07 -2.84
CA GLU A 82 -12.86 3.19 -2.81
C GLU A 82 -11.50 2.75 -2.25
N SER A 83 -11.49 2.00 -1.15
CA SER A 83 -10.23 1.49 -0.58
C SER A 83 -9.53 0.50 -1.49
N MET A 84 -10.28 -0.40 -2.14
CA MET A 84 -9.73 -1.37 -3.07
C MET A 84 -9.08 -0.66 -4.25
N SER A 85 -9.80 0.28 -4.86
CA SER A 85 -9.32 1.12 -5.97
C SER A 85 -8.02 1.85 -5.62
N GLY A 86 -7.93 2.38 -4.40
CA GLY A 86 -6.71 2.99 -3.88
C GLY A 86 -5.54 2.03 -3.83
N PHE A 87 -5.66 0.91 -3.10
CA PHE A 87 -4.57 -0.06 -2.98
C PHE A 87 -4.18 -0.72 -4.30
N THR A 88 -5.12 -0.96 -5.21
CA THR A 88 -4.81 -1.51 -6.53
C THR A 88 -4.35 -0.47 -7.54
N THR A 89 -4.18 0.78 -7.10
CA THR A 89 -3.79 1.93 -7.92
C THR A 89 -4.67 2.09 -9.16
N THR A 90 -5.97 1.79 -9.04
CA THR A 90 -6.93 1.84 -10.15
C THR A 90 -7.43 3.26 -10.39
N GLY A 91 -7.57 4.07 -9.33
CA GLY A 91 -7.99 5.47 -9.45
C GLY A 91 -9.47 5.68 -9.80
N ALA A 92 -10.30 4.63 -9.78
CA ALA A 92 -11.74 4.77 -9.85
C ALA A 92 -12.28 5.29 -8.51
N THR A 93 -13.26 6.20 -8.54
CA THR A 93 -13.78 6.89 -7.35
C THR A 93 -15.30 6.78 -7.26
N ILE A 94 -15.82 6.65 -6.04
CA ILE A 94 -17.25 6.81 -5.74
C ILE A 94 -17.63 8.28 -5.50
N PHE A 95 -16.66 9.13 -5.15
CA PHE A 95 -16.89 10.53 -4.85
C PHE A 95 -17.11 11.32 -6.14
N THR A 96 -18.16 12.13 -6.16
CA THR A 96 -18.47 13.05 -7.27
C THR A 96 -17.69 14.36 -7.17
N GLU A 97 -17.43 14.83 -5.96
CA GLU A 97 -16.63 16.02 -5.66
C GLU A 97 -15.55 15.63 -4.65
N ILE A 98 -14.29 15.79 -5.04
CA ILE A 98 -13.15 15.32 -4.26
C ILE A 98 -12.60 16.45 -3.41
N GLU A 99 -12.57 17.65 -3.96
CA GLU A 99 -11.98 18.85 -3.40
C GLU A 99 -12.65 19.30 -2.09
N GLY A 100 -13.90 18.89 -1.85
CA GLY A 100 -14.63 19.16 -0.60
C GLY A 100 -14.38 18.14 0.53
N LEU A 101 -13.56 17.11 0.32
CA LEU A 101 -13.28 16.11 1.34
C LEU A 101 -12.29 16.64 2.40
N PRO A 102 -12.40 16.21 3.67
CA PRO A 102 -11.41 16.51 4.71
C PRO A 102 -9.98 16.12 4.29
N HIS A 103 -8.98 16.90 4.68
CA HIS A 103 -7.58 16.66 4.33
C HIS A 103 -7.08 15.30 4.84
N GLY A 104 -7.57 14.85 6.00
CA GLY A 104 -7.28 13.51 6.52
C GLY A 104 -7.73 12.40 5.57
N VAL A 105 -8.94 12.51 5.04
CA VAL A 105 -9.51 11.56 4.08
C VAL A 105 -8.81 11.67 2.73
N LEU A 106 -8.58 12.89 2.21
CA LEU A 106 -7.86 13.12 0.97
C LEU A 106 -6.46 12.52 1.01
N PHE A 107 -5.72 12.79 2.08
CA PHE A 107 -4.41 12.21 2.30
C PHE A 107 -4.49 10.69 2.37
N TRP A 108 -5.48 10.11 3.06
CA TRP A 108 -5.65 8.65 3.11
C TRP A 108 -5.87 8.06 1.72
N ARG A 109 -6.71 8.67 0.87
CA ARG A 109 -6.95 8.23 -0.51
C ARG A 109 -5.65 8.20 -1.32
N SER A 110 -4.90 9.30 -1.33
CA SER A 110 -3.61 9.37 -2.04
C SER A 110 -2.60 8.39 -1.46
N PHE A 111 -2.50 8.31 -0.13
CA PHE A 111 -1.57 7.42 0.56
C PHE A 111 -1.83 5.93 0.29
N THR A 112 -3.10 5.51 0.11
CA THR A 112 -3.40 4.13 -0.30
C THR A 112 -2.91 3.81 -1.71
N HIS A 113 -2.96 4.76 -2.65
CA HIS A 113 -2.35 4.62 -3.97
C HIS A 113 -0.84 4.50 -3.88
N TRP A 114 -0.20 5.34 -3.06
CA TRP A 114 1.24 5.31 -2.85
C TRP A 114 1.72 3.98 -2.23
N LEU A 115 1.00 3.48 -1.22
CA LEU A 115 1.25 2.16 -0.64
C LEU A 115 1.01 1.02 -1.64
N GLY A 116 -0.06 1.12 -2.42
CA GLY A 116 -0.42 0.17 -3.46
C GLY A 116 0.64 0.07 -4.56
N GLY A 117 1.13 1.21 -5.04
CA GLY A 117 2.18 1.32 -6.05
C GLY A 117 3.47 0.63 -5.61
N MET A 118 3.91 0.87 -4.37
CA MET A 118 5.06 0.15 -3.85
C MET A 118 4.77 -1.34 -3.65
N GLY A 119 3.56 -1.70 -3.21
CA GLY A 119 3.12 -3.08 -3.04
C GLY A 119 3.21 -3.91 -4.32
N ILE A 120 2.73 -3.38 -5.45
CA ILE A 120 2.79 -4.07 -6.73
C ILE A 120 4.22 -4.19 -7.27
N ILE A 121 5.07 -3.16 -7.08
CA ILE A 121 6.49 -3.21 -7.45
C ILE A 121 7.21 -4.35 -6.72
N VAL A 122 7.02 -4.44 -5.39
CA VAL A 122 7.65 -5.50 -4.57
C VAL A 122 7.10 -6.88 -4.95
N LEU A 123 5.80 -6.98 -5.22
CA LEU A 123 5.18 -8.24 -5.66
C LEU A 123 5.74 -8.69 -7.02
N ALA A 124 5.86 -7.77 -7.97
CA ALA A 124 6.38 -8.06 -9.30
C ALA A 124 7.80 -8.62 -9.23
N ILE A 125 8.71 -8.00 -8.47
CA ILE A 125 10.09 -8.52 -8.34
C ILE A 125 10.15 -9.87 -7.62
N ALA A 126 9.18 -10.17 -6.74
CA ALA A 126 9.12 -11.43 -6.03
C ALA A 126 8.58 -12.57 -6.90
N ILE A 127 7.64 -12.28 -7.81
CA ILE A 127 6.95 -13.27 -8.64
C ILE A 127 7.61 -13.47 -10.01
N LEU A 128 8.02 -12.40 -10.70
CA LEU A 128 8.57 -12.45 -12.07
C LEU A 128 9.70 -13.49 -12.25
N PRO A 129 10.66 -13.65 -11.31
CA PRO A 129 11.69 -14.67 -11.41
C PRO A 129 11.16 -16.11 -11.56
N TYR A 130 10.01 -16.40 -10.95
CA TYR A 130 9.38 -17.72 -11.00
C TYR A 130 8.52 -17.93 -12.24
N LEU A 131 8.02 -16.85 -12.87
CA LEU A 131 7.27 -16.90 -14.12
C LEU A 131 8.16 -17.08 -15.36
N GLY A 132 9.49 -17.12 -15.20
CA GLY A 132 10.44 -17.32 -16.29
C GLY A 132 10.64 -16.09 -17.19
N VAL A 133 9.91 -15.01 -16.93
CA VAL A 133 10.02 -13.72 -17.63
C VAL A 133 11.10 -12.89 -16.93
N GLY A 134 12.35 -13.01 -17.37
CA GLY A 134 13.47 -12.26 -16.76
C GLY A 134 14.86 -12.86 -16.91
N GLY A 135 15.10 -13.74 -17.90
CA GLY A 135 16.45 -14.26 -18.20
C GLY A 135 17.02 -15.27 -17.21
N MET A 136 16.27 -15.68 -16.17
CA MET A 136 16.71 -16.70 -15.21
C MET A 136 17.02 -18.06 -15.86
N GLN A 137 16.39 -18.34 -17.01
CA GLN A 137 16.71 -19.54 -17.82
C GLN A 137 18.07 -19.45 -18.50
N LEU A 138 18.49 -18.27 -18.97
CA LEU A 138 19.84 -18.03 -19.52
C LEU A 138 20.90 -18.14 -18.41
N PHE A 139 20.63 -17.59 -17.23
CA PHE A 139 21.56 -17.65 -16.10
C PHE A 139 21.80 -19.08 -15.57
N LYS A 140 20.77 -19.94 -15.62
CA LYS A 140 20.91 -21.38 -15.32
C LYS A 140 21.69 -22.14 -16.40
N ALA A 141 21.74 -21.65 -17.63
CA ALA A 141 22.45 -22.28 -18.74
C ALA A 141 23.95 -21.91 -18.77
N GLU A 142 24.34 -20.75 -18.25
CA GLU A 142 25.73 -20.25 -18.31
C GLU A 142 26.61 -20.62 -17.10
N VAL A 143 26.07 -21.14 -16.01
CA VAL A 143 26.85 -21.44 -14.79
C VAL A 143 26.94 -22.95 -14.53
N PRO A 144 28.08 -23.60 -14.78
CA PRO A 144 28.30 -24.99 -14.43
C PRO A 144 28.67 -25.11 -12.94
N GLY A 145 27.77 -25.65 -12.11
CA GLY A 145 28.09 -25.99 -10.72
C GLY A 145 26.86 -26.04 -9.80
N PRO A 146 26.93 -26.76 -8.66
CA PRO A 146 25.84 -26.81 -7.70
C PRO A 146 25.69 -25.42 -7.07
N THR A 147 24.54 -24.79 -7.23
CA THR A 147 24.26 -23.46 -6.65
C THR A 147 23.39 -23.61 -5.40
N PRO A 148 23.96 -23.75 -4.18
CA PRO A 148 23.22 -23.53 -2.97
C PRO A 148 23.47 -22.09 -2.49
N GLU A 149 23.02 -21.06 -3.21
CA GLU A 149 23.07 -19.71 -2.64
C GLU A 149 21.98 -18.76 -3.15
N ARG A 150 20.85 -18.83 -2.43
CA ARG A 150 20.14 -17.64 -1.93
C ARG A 150 19.61 -16.66 -3.00
N LEU A 151 18.48 -16.99 -3.62
CA LEU A 151 17.60 -16.01 -4.31
C LEU A 151 17.03 -14.95 -3.33
N ARG A 152 16.85 -15.30 -2.05
CA ARG A 152 16.17 -14.46 -1.02
C ARG A 152 16.90 -13.14 -0.64
N PRO A 153 18.24 -13.09 -0.42
CA PRO A 153 18.97 -11.87 -0.10
C PRO A 153 18.93 -10.83 -1.22
N ARG A 154 18.95 -11.27 -2.49
CA ARG A 154 18.91 -10.35 -3.64
C ARG A 154 17.57 -9.63 -3.74
N ILE A 155 16.44 -10.33 -3.55
CA ILE A 155 15.10 -9.70 -3.57
C ILE A 155 14.99 -8.60 -2.50
N THR A 156 15.50 -8.85 -1.29
CA THR A 156 15.46 -7.86 -0.21
C THR A 156 16.32 -6.63 -0.53
N GLN A 157 17.49 -6.82 -1.14
CA GLN A 157 18.36 -5.72 -1.58
C GLN A 157 17.73 -4.92 -2.71
N THR A 158 17.16 -5.58 -3.73
CA THR A 158 16.43 -4.93 -4.83
C THR A 158 15.22 -4.17 -4.31
N ALA A 159 14.43 -4.74 -3.39
CA ALA A 159 13.29 -4.05 -2.79
C ALA A 159 13.71 -2.77 -2.05
N LYS A 160 14.83 -2.79 -1.32
CA LYS A 160 15.38 -1.60 -0.66
C LYS A 160 15.81 -0.52 -1.65
N LEU A 161 16.49 -0.90 -2.73
CA LEU A 161 16.89 0.05 -3.78
C LEU A 161 15.66 0.69 -4.42
N LEU A 162 14.65 -0.11 -4.78
CA LEU A 162 13.40 0.39 -5.35
C LEU A 162 12.65 1.31 -4.40
N TRP A 163 12.68 1.04 -3.09
CA TRP A 163 12.14 1.95 -2.08
C TRP A 163 12.81 3.32 -2.12
N TYR A 164 14.15 3.38 -2.24
CA TYR A 164 14.86 4.66 -2.34
C TYR A 164 14.55 5.40 -3.64
N VAL A 165 14.45 4.69 -4.76
CA VAL A 165 14.07 5.30 -6.05
C VAL A 165 12.63 5.82 -5.98
N TYR A 166 11.71 5.03 -5.43
CA TYR A 166 10.30 5.39 -5.27
C TYR A 166 10.15 6.66 -4.44
N LEU A 167 10.76 6.69 -3.24
CA LEU A 167 10.77 7.88 -2.38
C LEU A 167 11.46 9.08 -3.03
N GLY A 168 12.60 8.86 -3.68
CA GLY A 168 13.35 9.91 -4.36
C GLY A 168 12.53 10.56 -5.49
N MET A 169 11.80 9.74 -6.26
CA MET A 169 10.88 10.21 -7.28
C MET A 169 9.69 10.98 -6.69
N THR A 170 9.04 10.44 -5.65
CA THR A 170 7.92 11.12 -4.97
C THR A 170 8.33 12.51 -4.47
N VAL A 171 9.48 12.61 -3.78
CA VAL A 171 9.99 13.90 -3.27
C VAL A 171 10.34 14.85 -4.41
N LEU A 172 11.04 14.35 -5.44
CA LEU A 172 11.40 15.18 -6.60
C LEU A 172 10.14 15.73 -7.28
N GLN A 173 9.14 14.89 -7.52
CA GLN A 173 7.88 15.31 -8.14
C GLN A 173 7.12 16.29 -7.25
N THR A 174 7.08 16.07 -5.93
CA THR A 174 6.44 17.01 -4.98
C THR A 174 7.05 18.40 -5.11
N VAL A 175 8.39 18.49 -5.11
CA VAL A 175 9.10 19.76 -5.25
C VAL A 175 8.83 20.43 -6.60
N LEU A 176 8.81 19.66 -7.69
CA LEU A 176 8.49 20.18 -9.01
C LEU A 176 7.06 20.73 -9.11
N LEU A 177 6.08 20.05 -8.50
CA LEU A 177 4.70 20.53 -8.44
C LEU A 177 4.56 21.81 -7.60
N MET A 178 5.31 21.93 -6.50
CA MET A 178 5.36 23.16 -5.72
C MET A 178 5.92 24.33 -6.54
N PHE A 179 6.95 24.11 -7.36
CA PHE A 179 7.42 25.14 -8.30
C PHE A 179 6.39 25.47 -9.39
N GLY A 180 5.48 24.54 -9.69
CA GLY A 180 4.32 24.74 -10.56
C GLY A 180 3.19 25.54 -9.91
N GLY A 181 3.30 25.90 -8.62
CA GLY A 181 2.33 26.73 -7.90
C GLY A 181 1.36 25.97 -7.00
N MET A 182 1.49 24.64 -6.88
CA MET A 182 0.72 23.87 -5.89
C MET A 182 1.26 24.11 -4.48
N ASP A 183 0.38 24.09 -3.48
CA ASP A 183 0.83 24.06 -2.09
C ASP A 183 1.43 22.68 -1.74
N LEU A 184 2.05 22.56 -0.56
CA LEU A 184 2.70 21.32 -0.15
C LEU A 184 1.73 20.14 -0.01
N PHE A 185 0.50 20.40 0.47
CA PHE A 185 -0.48 19.35 0.68
C PHE A 185 -0.91 18.78 -0.67
N ASP A 186 -1.39 19.65 -1.56
CA ASP A 186 -1.82 19.29 -2.90
C ASP A 186 -0.69 18.65 -3.68
N ALA A 187 0.52 19.22 -3.64
CA ALA A 187 1.67 18.65 -4.32
C ALA A 187 1.94 17.22 -3.83
N SER A 188 1.93 16.98 -2.51
CA SER A 188 2.21 15.65 -1.94
C SER A 188 1.11 14.62 -2.23
N THR A 189 -0.15 15.04 -2.34
CA THR A 189 -1.25 14.11 -2.64
C THR A 189 -1.40 13.81 -4.13
N HIS A 190 -0.74 14.57 -5.00
CA HIS A 190 -0.71 14.37 -6.46
C HIS A 190 0.58 13.68 -6.96
N THR A 191 1.46 13.21 -6.07
CA THR A 191 2.74 12.55 -6.41
C THR A 191 2.73 11.06 -6.13
#